data_AF-A0A6J4X2F8-F1
#
_entry.id   AF-A0A6J4X2F8-F1
#
_cell.length_a   1.000
_cell.length_b   1.000
_cell.length_c   1.000
_cell.angle_alpha   90.00
_cell.angle_beta   90.00
_cell.angle_gamma   90.00
#
_symmetry.space_group_name_H-M   'P 1'
#
loop_
_entity.id
_entity.type
_entity.pdbx_description
1 polymer ?
#
loop_
_entity_poly.entity_id
_entity_poly.type
_entity_poly.pdbx_seq_one_letter_code
_entity_poly.pdbx_strand_id
1 'polypeptide(L)'
;MKIALYQGAGKPARVDENLEIIHRKAFSAAGQGADLIIFPELFLSGYNIGQTVQELAEQADDPACQKAARIAREADIAKNVIAAERETNPVLKDLRPDLYARPVKKV
;
A
#
# COMPACT_ATOMS: atom_id res chain seq x y z
N MET A 1 -22.21 -6.76 3.75
CA MET A 1 -20.85 -6.20 3.69
C MET A 1 -19.98 -6.94 4.69
N LYS A 2 -19.02 -7.73 4.21
CA LYS A 2 -18.04 -8.48 5.01
C LYS A 2 -16.64 -7.88 4.78
N ILE A 3 -15.96 -7.54 5.87
CA ILE A 3 -14.64 -6.93 5.83
C ILE A 3 -13.62 -7.93 6.39
N ALA A 4 -12.50 -8.10 5.69
CA ALA A 4 -11.34 -8.85 6.14
C ALA A 4 -10.25 -7.88 6.60
N LEU A 5 -9.58 -8.20 7.71
CA LEU A 5 -8.37 -7.52 8.15
C LEU A 5 -7.21 -8.49 8.01
N TYR A 6 -6.18 -8.09 7.27
CA TYR A 6 -4.94 -8.84 7.24
C TYR A 6 -3.99 -8.33 8.31
N GLN A 7 -3.69 -9.18 9.29
CA GLN A 7 -2.66 -8.95 10.28
C GLN A 7 -1.48 -9.89 9.99
N GLY A 8 -0.38 -9.34 9.51
CA GLY A 8 0.84 -10.07 9.22
C GLY A 8 1.96 -9.15 8.77
N ALA A 9 3.18 -9.69 8.75
CA ALA A 9 4.36 -8.93 8.35
C ALA A 9 4.53 -8.95 6.83
N GLY A 10 4.80 -7.78 6.27
CA GLY A 10 5.39 -7.65 4.95
C GLY A 10 6.91 -7.83 5.00
N LYS A 11 7.55 -7.62 3.86
CA LYS A 11 8.99 -7.64 3.65
C LYS A 11 9.47 -6.20 3.47
N PRO A 12 10.25 -5.64 4.42
CA PRO A 12 10.73 -4.26 4.31
C PRO A 12 11.53 -4.04 3.02
N ALA A 13 11.21 -2.98 2.27
CA ALA A 13 11.85 -2.59 1.01
C ALA A 13 11.76 -3.63 -0.12
N ARG A 14 10.77 -4.53 -0.07
CA ARG A 14 10.52 -5.56 -1.09
C ARG A 14 9.10 -5.44 -1.64
N VAL A 15 8.87 -4.42 -2.47
CA VAL A 15 7.55 -4.08 -3.02
C VAL A 15 6.93 -5.25 -3.78
N ASP A 16 7.69 -5.92 -4.65
CA ASP A 16 7.16 -7.05 -5.43
C ASP A 16 6.78 -8.24 -4.54
N GLU A 17 7.59 -8.58 -3.52
CA GLU A 17 7.23 -9.61 -2.54
C GLU A 17 5.97 -9.25 -1.74
N ASN A 18 5.79 -7.96 -1.41
CA ASN A 18 4.59 -7.48 -0.72
C ASN A 18 3.35 -7.54 -1.63
N LEU A 19 3.49 -7.26 -2.93
CA LEU A 19 2.41 -7.42 -3.91
C LEU A 19 1.97 -8.89 -4.03
N GLU A 20 2.90 -9.84 -3.97
CA GLU A 20 2.56 -11.27 -3.93
C GLU A 20 1.77 -11.64 -2.67
N ILE A 21 2.13 -11.05 -1.52
CA ILE A 21 1.35 -11.24 -0.28
C ILE A 21 -0.04 -10.65 -0.43
N ILE A 22 -0.17 -9.42 -0.96
CA ILE A 22 -1.45 -8.76 -1.23
C ILE A 22 -2.31 -9.65 -2.13
N HIS A 23 -1.75 -10.14 -3.23
CA HIS A 23 -2.43 -11.05 -4.15
C HIS A 23 -3.00 -12.25 -3.42
N ARG A 24 -2.16 -13.06 -2.76
CA ARG A 24 -2.64 -14.28 -2.08
C ARG A 24 -3.72 -13.98 -1.02
N LYS A 25 -3.60 -12.87 -0.29
CA LYS A 25 -4.54 -12.52 0.78
C LYS A 25 -5.85 -11.94 0.25
N ALA A 26 -5.82 -11.16 -0.82
CA ALA A 26 -7.01 -10.68 -1.51
C ALA A 26 -7.87 -11.85 -2.02
N PHE A 27 -7.27 -12.79 -2.76
CA PHE A 27 -7.97 -13.97 -3.26
C PHE A 27 -8.48 -14.89 -2.13
N SER A 28 -7.70 -15.06 -1.06
CA SER A 28 -8.15 -15.84 0.10
C SER A 28 -9.33 -15.19 0.83
N ALA A 29 -9.36 -13.86 0.95
CA ALA A 29 -10.47 -13.14 1.56
C ALA A 29 -11.72 -13.16 0.66
N ALA A 30 -11.56 -12.99 -0.65
CA ALA A 30 -12.63 -13.12 -1.62
C ALA A 30 -13.26 -14.53 -1.59
N GLY A 31 -12.44 -15.58 -1.54
CA GLY A 31 -12.91 -16.96 -1.37
C GLY A 31 -13.66 -17.23 -0.06
N GLN A 32 -13.49 -16.36 0.94
CA GLN A 32 -14.26 -16.36 2.19
C GLN A 32 -15.47 -15.42 2.16
N GLY A 33 -15.77 -14.79 1.01
CA GLY A 33 -16.90 -13.89 0.81
C GLY A 33 -16.69 -12.48 1.36
N ALA A 34 -15.44 -12.01 1.50
CA ALA A 34 -15.17 -10.62 1.90
C ALA A 34 -15.34 -9.65 0.71
N ASP A 35 -15.99 -8.51 0.97
CA ASP A 35 -16.18 -7.41 0.01
C ASP A 35 -15.01 -6.41 0.03
N LEU A 36 -14.23 -6.40 1.13
CA LEU A 36 -13.09 -5.51 1.37
C LEU A 36 -12.03 -6.23 2.20
N ILE A 37 -10.75 -6.02 1.86
CA ILE A 37 -9.62 -6.41 2.70
C ILE A 37 -8.77 -5.17 3.02
N ILE A 38 -8.35 -5.04 4.28
CA ILE A 38 -7.47 -3.97 4.76
C ILE A 38 -6.11 -4.57 5.15
N PHE A 39 -5.04 -3.94 4.70
CA PHE A 39 -3.65 -4.30 5.02
C PHE A 39 -3.07 -3.31 6.05
N PRO A 40 -2.00 -3.69 6.78
CA PRO A 40 -1.32 -2.79 7.72
C PRO A 40 -0.80 -1.50 7.06
N GLU A 41 -0.55 -0.49 7.88
CA GLU A 41 0.08 0.75 7.44
C GLU A 41 1.45 0.49 6.77
N LEU A 42 1.71 1.19 5.66
CA LEU A 42 2.94 1.07 4.86
C LEU A 42 3.26 -0.37 4.43
N PHE A 43 2.24 -1.23 4.25
CA PHE A 43 2.47 -2.63 3.90
C PHE A 43 3.20 -2.81 2.56
N LEU A 44 2.93 -1.95 1.58
CA LEU A 44 3.49 -2.07 0.22
C LEU A 44 5.00 -1.86 0.19
N SER A 45 5.50 -0.77 0.79
CA SER A 45 6.94 -0.45 0.86
C SER A 45 7.64 -1.10 2.06
N GLY A 46 6.88 -1.35 3.13
CA GLY A 46 7.39 -1.75 4.44
C GLY A 46 7.63 -0.56 5.38
N TYR A 47 7.69 -0.89 6.67
CA TYR A 47 7.94 0.05 7.77
C TYR A 47 9.43 0.03 8.18
N ASN A 48 9.93 1.14 8.74
CA ASN A 48 11.31 1.29 9.25
C ASN A 48 12.42 0.95 8.22
N ILE A 49 12.28 1.44 6.97
CA ILE A 49 13.21 1.22 5.87
C ILE A 49 14.28 2.32 5.69
N GLY A 50 14.44 3.20 6.68
CA GLY A 50 15.44 4.27 6.64
C GLY A 50 15.29 5.21 5.44
N GLN A 51 16.40 5.57 4.80
CA GLN A 51 16.42 6.51 3.67
C GLN A 51 15.73 5.97 2.41
N THR A 52 15.60 4.64 2.29
CA THR A 52 14.91 3.97 1.19
C THR A 52 13.43 4.36 1.09
N VAL A 53 12.83 4.92 2.16
CA VAL A 53 11.47 5.47 2.14
C VAL A 53 11.27 6.55 1.07
N GLN A 54 12.31 7.31 0.71
CA GLN A 54 12.20 8.35 -0.32
C GLN A 54 12.17 7.75 -1.74
N GLU A 55 12.76 6.57 -1.93
CA GLU A 55 12.85 5.90 -3.22
C GLU A 55 11.60 5.05 -3.51
N LEU A 56 10.99 4.50 -2.45
CA LEU A 56 9.83 3.60 -2.53
C LEU A 56 8.50 4.27 -2.15
N ALA A 57 8.50 5.59 -1.91
CA ALA A 57 7.25 6.32 -1.71
C ALA A 57 6.53 6.42 -3.06
N GLU A 58 5.39 5.75 -3.14
CA GLU A 58 4.53 5.70 -4.32
C GLU A 58 3.34 6.67 -4.17
N GLN A 59 2.96 7.35 -5.24
CA GLN A 59 1.67 8.01 -5.42
C GLN A 59 0.62 6.99 -5.86
N ALA A 60 -0.68 7.31 -5.77
CA ALA A 60 -1.76 6.39 -6.17
C ALA A 60 -1.64 5.93 -7.63
N ASP A 61 -1.13 6.79 -8.50
CA ASP A 61 -0.97 6.49 -9.92
C ASP A 61 0.34 5.77 -10.25
N ASP A 62 1.22 5.50 -9.27
CA ASP A 62 2.47 4.81 -9.51
C ASP A 62 2.28 3.30 -9.75
N PRO A 63 3.22 2.63 -10.45
CA PRO A 63 3.04 1.25 -10.91
C PRO A 63 2.70 0.25 -9.81
N ALA A 64 3.24 0.37 -8.59
CA ALA A 64 2.94 -0.58 -7.53
C ALA A 64 1.51 -0.40 -7.00
N CYS A 65 1.05 0.84 -6.86
CA CYS A 65 -0.33 1.17 -6.51
C CYS A 65 -1.32 0.69 -7.59
N GLN A 66 -1.00 0.88 -8.88
CA GLN A 66 -1.81 0.36 -9.99
C GLN A 66 -1.88 -1.17 -10.00
N LYS A 67 -0.76 -1.87 -9.71
CA LYS A 67 -0.74 -3.33 -9.56
C LYS A 67 -1.65 -3.79 -8.41
N ALA A 68 -1.59 -3.12 -7.25
CA ALA A 68 -2.49 -3.42 -6.13
C ALA A 68 -3.97 -3.19 -6.52
N ALA A 69 -4.27 -2.11 -7.23
CA ALA A 69 -5.61 -1.85 -7.79
C ALA A 69 -6.08 -2.93 -8.77
N ARG A 70 -5.17 -3.44 -9.60
CA ARG A 70 -5.48 -4.56 -10.49
C ARG A 70 -5.78 -5.84 -9.72
N ILE A 71 -4.99 -6.18 -8.70
CA ILE A 71 -5.23 -7.35 -7.83
C ILE A 71 -6.61 -7.28 -7.18
N ALA A 72 -7.00 -6.12 -6.65
CA ALA A 72 -8.30 -5.90 -6.03
C ALA A 72 -9.45 -6.19 -7.02
N ARG A 73 -9.35 -5.66 -8.26
CA ARG A 73 -10.32 -5.93 -9.33
C ARG A 73 -10.37 -7.41 -9.73
N GLU A 74 -9.21 -8.06 -9.86
CA GLU A 74 -9.12 -9.47 -10.26
C GLU A 74 -9.68 -10.43 -9.19
N ALA A 75 -9.53 -10.08 -7.91
CA ALA A 75 -10.10 -10.84 -6.79
C ALA A 75 -11.57 -10.48 -6.50
N ASP A 76 -12.19 -9.57 -7.27
CA ASP A 76 -13.53 -9.00 -7.01
C ASP A 76 -13.71 -8.49 -5.57
N ILE A 77 -12.63 -7.97 -4.98
CA ILE A 77 -12.59 -7.45 -3.62
C ILE A 77 -12.19 -5.98 -3.66
N ALA A 78 -12.99 -5.10 -3.06
CA ALA A 78 -12.81 -3.66 -3.04
C ALA A 78 -12.66 -3.02 -4.43
N LYS A 79 -13.77 -2.47 -4.96
CA LYS A 79 -13.79 -1.72 -6.23
C LYS A 79 -12.86 -0.48 -6.24
N ASN A 80 -12.46 0.00 -5.07
CA ASN A 80 -11.52 1.12 -4.88
C ASN A 80 -10.38 0.68 -3.95
N VAL A 81 -9.13 0.72 -4.41
CA VAL A 81 -7.96 0.49 -3.55
C VAL A 81 -7.67 1.72 -2.71
N ILE A 82 -7.54 1.53 -1.41
CA ILE A 82 -7.06 2.54 -0.47
C ILE A 82 -5.57 2.27 -0.26
N ALA A 83 -4.72 2.89 -1.08
CA ALA A 83 -3.31 3.05 -0.74
C ALA A 83 -3.20 4.28 0.15
N ALA A 84 -2.61 4.15 1.34
CA ALA A 84 -2.30 5.31 2.17
C ALA A 84 -1.14 6.07 1.52
N GLU A 85 -1.46 7.10 0.76
CA GLU A 85 -0.49 8.01 0.17
C GLU A 85 0.23 8.82 1.25
N ARG A 86 1.50 9.16 0.98
CA ARG A 86 2.25 10.15 1.76
C ARG A 86 1.71 11.57 1.53
N GLU A 87 1.04 11.82 0.41
CA GLU A 87 0.64 13.16 0.03
C GLU A 87 -0.74 13.51 0.58
N THR A 88 -0.73 14.21 1.72
CA THR A 88 -1.74 15.14 2.28
C THR A 88 -1.91 15.04 3.80
N ASN A 89 -0.96 14.47 4.55
CA ASN A 89 -1.00 14.57 6.01
C ASN A 89 -0.36 15.90 6.48
N PRO A 90 -1.15 16.95 6.83
CA PRO A 90 -0.60 18.26 7.20
C PRO A 90 0.24 18.19 8.48
N VAL A 91 -0.10 17.28 9.40
CA VAL A 91 0.62 17.11 10.67
C VAL A 91 2.02 16.54 10.43
N LEU A 92 2.15 15.55 9.53
CA LEU A 92 3.46 14.97 9.21
C LEU A 92 4.35 15.94 8.43
N LYS A 93 3.76 16.83 7.62
CA LYS A 93 4.48 17.85 6.87
C LYS A 93 5.18 18.85 7.79
N ASP A 94 4.48 19.29 8.84
CA ASP A 94 5.01 20.23 9.83
C ASP A 94 6.06 19.57 10.74
N LEU A 95 5.86 18.30 11.11
CA LEU A 95 6.76 17.58 12.01
C LEU A 95 8.03 17.06 11.34
N ARG A 96 7.99 16.74 10.04
CA ARG A 96 9.12 16.14 9.30
C ARG A 96 9.36 16.82 7.94
N PRO A 97 9.66 18.13 7.93
CA PRO A 97 9.85 18.88 6.70
C PRO A 97 10.97 18.29 5.82
N ASP A 98 11.96 17.63 6.43
CA ASP A 98 13.04 16.90 5.74
C ASP A 98 12.53 15.78 4.82
N LEU A 99 11.46 15.09 5.22
CA LEU A 99 10.85 14.01 4.44
C LEU A 99 9.98 14.52 3.28
N TYR A 100 9.50 15.76 3.37
CA TYR A 100 8.60 16.40 2.39
C TYR A 100 9.29 17.48 1.55
N ALA A 101 10.55 17.83 1.84
CA ALA A 101 11.31 18.86 1.13
C ALA A 101 11.88 18.41 -0.21
N ARG A 102 11.97 17.09 -0.45
CA ARG A 102 12.42 16.54 -1.74
C ARG A 102 11.21 16.23 -2.61
N PRO A 103 11.20 16.69 -3.88
CA PRO A 103 10.12 16.36 -4.80
C PRO A 103 10.00 14.84 -4.90
N VAL A 104 8.77 14.33 -4.78
CA VAL A 104 8.43 12.97 -5.18
C VAL A 104 8.91 12.81 -6.62
N LYS A 105 9.48 11.64 -6.93
CA LYS A 105 10.06 11.34 -8.24
C LYS A 105 9.00 11.66 -9.30
N LYS A 106 9.17 12.77 -10.05
CA LYS A 106 8.33 13.03 -11.21
C LYS A 106 8.75 12.02 -12.27
N VAL A 107 7.87 11.07 -12.57
CA VAL A 107 7.96 10.21 -13.75
C VAL A 107 7.72 11.05 -15.00
#